data_AF-A0A7J3SBA8-F1
#
_entry.id   AF-A0A7J3SBA8-F1
#
_cell.length_a   1.000
_cell.length_b   1.000
_cell.length_c   1.000
_cell.angle_alpha   90.00
_cell.angle_beta   90.00
_cell.angle_gamma   90.00
#
_symmetry.space_group_name_H-M   'P 1'
#
loop_
_entity.id
_entity.type
_entity.pdbx_description
1 polymer ?
#
loop_
_entity_poly.entity_id
_entity_poly.type
_entity_poly.pdbx_seq_one_letter_code
_entity_poly.pdbx_strand_id
1 'polypeptide(L)' 'DIVKQMHREVFALDIPDKVKVLLADKIGEVNFRMVEGADEEIQLSYLLACFSLYGSELRGSK' A
#
# COMPACT_ATOMS: atom_id res chain seq x y z
N ASP A 1 1.40 -10.05 -9.54
CA ASP A 1 2.38 -10.84 -8.75
C ASP A 1 2.96 -10.03 -7.60
N ILE A 2 3.64 -8.91 -7.89
CA ILE A 2 4.23 -7.99 -6.92
C ILE A 2 3.25 -7.45 -5.86
N VAL A 3 2.02 -7.09 -6.25
CA VAL A 3 1.01 -6.55 -5.32
C VAL A 3 0.59 -7.57 -4.26
N LYS A 4 0.51 -8.86 -4.63
CA LYS A 4 0.24 -9.95 -3.67
C LYS A 4 1.41 -10.17 -2.72
N GLN A 5 2.65 -9.95 -3.17
CA GLN A 5 3.83 -9.98 -2.31
C GLN A 5 3.80 -8.81 -1.32
N MET A 6 3.56 -7.59 -1.79
CA MET A 6 3.41 -6.41 -0.92
C MET A 6 2.33 -6.63 0.15
N HIS A 7 1.19 -7.23 -0.21
CA HIS A 7 0.13 -7.56 0.76
C HIS A 7 0.65 -8.45 1.90
N ARG A 8 1.45 -9.47 1.60
CA ARG A 8 2.03 -10.35 2.62
C ARG A 8 3.04 -9.63 3.50
N GLU A 9 3.93 -8.85 2.89
CA GLU A 9 5.00 -8.14 3.60
C GLU A 9 4.45 -7.04 4.52
N VAL A 10 3.32 -6.40 4.20
CA VAL A 10 2.72 -5.35 5.05
C VAL A 10 2.45 -5.85 6.48
N PHE A 11 2.04 -7.12 6.64
CA PHE A 11 1.77 -7.67 7.97
C PHE A 11 3.03 -8.00 8.76
N ALA A 12 4.17 -8.16 8.07
CA ALA A 12 5.48 -8.38 8.69
C ALA A 12 6.17 -7.07 9.12
N LEU A 13 5.66 -5.91 8.74
CA LEU A 13 6.24 -4.61 9.10
C LEU A 13 6.05 -4.30 10.60
N ASP A 14 7.07 -3.68 11.20
CA ASP A 14 7.02 -3.14 12.56
C ASP A 14 6.46 -1.71 12.56
N ILE A 15 5.16 -1.60 12.29
CA ILE A 15 4.38 -0.35 12.26
C ILE A 15 3.04 -0.55 12.99
N PRO A 16 2.34 0.52 13.42
CA PRO A 16 1.06 0.40 14.09
C PRO A 16 0.01 -0.36 13.25
N ASP A 17 -0.79 -1.22 13.89
CA ASP A 17 -1.79 -2.05 13.21
C ASP A 17 -2.80 -1.24 12.39
N LYS A 18 -3.18 -0.05 12.89
CA LYS A 18 -4.05 0.87 12.15
C LYS A 18 -3.45 1.24 10.79
N VAL A 19 -2.14 1.41 10.72
CA VAL A 19 -1.46 1.70 9.46
C VAL A 19 -1.38 0.44 8.60
N LYS A 20 -1.10 -0.74 9.17
CA LYS A 20 -1.13 -2.01 8.40
C LYS A 20 -2.47 -2.21 7.68
N VAL A 21 -3.58 -2.02 8.39
CA VAL A 21 -4.94 -2.14 7.83
C VAL A 21 -5.13 -1.18 6.67
N LEU A 22 -4.71 0.07 6.84
CA LEU A 22 -4.85 1.11 5.83
C LEU A 22 -3.93 0.89 4.61
N LEU A 23 -2.72 0.36 4.79
CA LEU A 23 -1.87 -0.07 3.67
C LEU A 23 -2.49 -1.26 2.93
N ALA A 24 -3.03 -2.24 3.66
CA ALA A 24 -3.68 -3.42 3.07
C ALA A 24 -4.91 -3.04 2.23
N ASP A 25 -5.71 -2.06 2.68
CA ASP A 25 -6.83 -1.50 1.92
C ASP A 25 -6.37 -0.93 0.57
N LYS A 26 -5.32 -0.09 0.57
CA LYS A 26 -4.78 0.51 -0.66
C LYS A 26 -4.18 -0.52 -1.61
N ILE A 27 -3.53 -1.55 -1.08
CA ILE A 27 -3.04 -2.69 -1.87
C ILE A 27 -4.22 -3.41 -2.54
N GLY A 28 -5.31 -3.64 -1.80
CA GLY A 28 -6.53 -4.28 -2.33
C GLY A 28 -7.17 -3.47 -3.46
N GLU A 29 -7.30 -2.15 -3.28
CA GLU A 29 -7.80 -1.21 -4.29
C GLU A 29 -6.96 -1.24 -5.57
N VAL A 30 -5.64 -1.21 -5.45
CA VAL A 30 -4.72 -1.29 -6.59
C VAL A 30 -4.80 -2.64 -7.29
N ASN A 31 -4.84 -3.74 -6.53
CA ASN A 31 -5.02 -5.07 -7.09
C ASN A 31 -6.32 -5.17 -7.89
N PHE A 32 -7.42 -4.61 -7.37
CA PHE A 32 -8.70 -4.57 -8.08
C PHE A 32 -8.58 -3.77 -9.40
N ARG A 33 -8.01 -2.57 -9.37
CA ARG A 33 -7.83 -1.74 -10.57
C ARG A 33 -6.97 -2.41 -11.64
N MET A 34 -5.88 -3.06 -11.23
CA MET A 34 -5.02 -3.81 -12.16
C MET A 34 -5.76 -4.99 -12.79
N VAL A 35 -6.59 -5.71 -12.02
CA VAL A 35 -7.42 -6.81 -12.54
C VAL A 35 -8.43 -6.30 -13.58
N GLU A 36 -8.97 -5.11 -13.38
CA GLU A 36 -9.87 -4.43 -14.34
C GLU A 36 -9.13 -3.84 -15.57
N GLY A 37 -7.81 -4.02 -15.67
CA GLY A 37 -7.02 -3.58 -16.82
C GLY A 37 -6.42 -2.17 -16.73
N ALA A 38 -6.34 -1.60 -15.52
CA ALA A 38 -5.61 -0.35 -15.31
C ALA A 38 -4.10 -0.52 -15.54
N ASP A 39 -3.44 0.55 -15.97
CA ASP A 39 -1.99 0.58 -16.20
C ASP A 39 -1.19 0.29 -14.92
N GLU A 40 -0.33 -0.72 -14.98
CA GLU A 40 0.40 -1.21 -13.80
C GLU A 40 1.38 -0.18 -13.24
N GLU A 41 2.09 0.57 -14.10
CA GLU A 41 3.09 1.55 -13.69
C GLU A 41 2.44 2.72 -12.94
N ILE A 42 1.31 3.21 -13.46
CA ILE A 42 0.52 4.26 -12.83
C ILE A 42 -0.02 3.78 -11.47
N GLN A 43 -0.56 2.55 -11.40
CA GLN A 43 -1.13 2.04 -10.15
C GLN A 43 -0.05 1.75 -9.09
N LEU A 44 1.13 1.25 -9.48
CA LEU A 44 2.25 1.08 -8.56
C LEU A 44 2.79 2.42 -8.06
N SER A 45 2.88 3.42 -8.94
CA SER A 45 3.27 4.79 -8.57
C SER A 45 2.29 5.40 -7.57
N TYR A 46 0.98 5.20 -7.79
CA TYR A 46 -0.06 5.60 -6.84
C TYR A 46 0.13 4.91 -5.47
N LEU A 47 0.36 3.60 -5.46
CA LEU A 47 0.54 2.84 -4.21
C LEU A 47 1.75 3.34 -3.41
N LEU A 48 2.87 3.60 -4.08
CA LEU A 48 4.08 4.14 -3.45
C LEU A 48 3.86 5.56 -2.90
N ALA A 49 3.11 6.40 -3.61
CA ALA A 49 2.75 7.73 -3.13
C ALA A 49 1.90 7.66 -1.85
N CYS A 50 0.90 6.77 -1.82
CA CYS A 50 0.11 6.50 -0.61
C CYS A 50 1.00 6.04 0.56
N PHE A 51 1.91 5.09 0.32
CA PHE A 51 2.81 4.59 1.36
C PHE A 51 3.71 5.70 1.91
N SER A 52 4.24 6.55 1.03
CA SER A 52 5.05 7.71 1.43
C SER A 52 4.26 8.69 2.30
N LEU A 53 3.01 8.98 1.92
CA LEU A 53 2.12 9.87 2.67
C LEU A 53 1.87 9.34 4.08
N TYR A 54 1.43 8.09 4.21
CA TYR A 54 1.15 7.50 5.53
C TYR A 54 2.41 7.30 6.37
N GLY A 55 3.53 6.96 5.72
CA GLY A 55 4.83 6.91 6.38
C GLY A 55 5.28 8.28 6.90
N SER A 56 4.91 9.38 6.22
CA SER A 56 5.21 10.74 6.67
C SER A 56 4.37 11.14 7.90
N GLU A 57 3.09 10.76 7.94
CA GLU A 57 2.21 11.00 9.08
C GLU A 57 2.67 10.25 10.33
N LEU A 58 3.22 9.04 10.15
CA LEU A 58 3.85 8.27 11.23
C LEU A 58 5.08 8.97 11.81
N ARG A 59 5.90 9.62 10.97
CA ARG A 59 7.07 10.38 11.43
C ARG A 59 6.68 11.69 12.12
N GLY A 60 5.60 12.34 11.68
CA GLY A 60 5.09 13.59 12.27
C GLY A 60 4.30 13.41 13.57
N SER A 61 3.93 12.18 13.92
CA SER A 61 3.24 11.83 15.17
C SER A 61 4.21 11.42 16.30
N LYS A 62 5.53 11.59 16.10
CA LYS A 62 6.56 11.41 17.13
C LYS A 62 6.86 12.69 17.89
#